data_AF-A0A8C2Q5Z9-F1
#
_entry.id   AF-A0A8C2Q5Z9-F1
#
_cell.length_a   1.000
_cell.length_b   1.000
_cell.length_c   1.000
_cell.angle_alpha   90.00
_cell.angle_beta   90.00
_cell.angle_gamma   90.00
#
_symmetry.space_group_name_H-M   'P 1'
#
loop_
_entity.id
_entity.type
_entity.pdbx_description
1 polymer ?
#
loop_
_entity_poly.entity_id
_entity_poly.type
_entity_poly.pdbx_seq_one_letter_code
_entity_poly.pdbx_strand_id
1 'polypeptide(L)'
;MSDEGAREDACREYQSSLEDLTFNSKPHINMLTILAEENIQFTKDIVAIIEAQIAKVFMKIDLFLFRFSHRLLARVRLTLVK
;
A
#
# COMPACT_ATOMS: atom_id res chain seq x y z
N MET A 1 -3.37 -31.86 6.24
CA MET A 1 -3.47 -30.78 5.23
C MET A 1 -3.18 -29.51 6.00
N SER A 2 -2.02 -28.91 5.74
CA SER A 2 -1.35 -28.00 6.70
C SER A 2 -1.98 -26.61 6.70
N ASP A 3 -2.23 -26.10 7.90
CA ASP A 3 -2.74 -24.76 8.23
C ASP A 3 -2.01 -23.62 7.49
N GLU A 4 -0.74 -23.84 7.14
CA GLU A 4 0.10 -22.90 6.38
C GLU A 4 -0.42 -22.60 4.96
N GLY A 5 -1.03 -23.57 4.28
CA GLY A 5 -1.55 -23.35 2.93
C GLY A 5 -2.75 -22.40 2.91
N ALA A 6 -3.63 -22.54 3.92
CA ALA A 6 -4.77 -21.63 4.10
C ALA A 6 -4.31 -20.20 4.44
N ARG A 7 -3.22 -20.07 5.21
CA ARG A 7 -2.60 -18.78 5.53
C ARG A 7 -2.00 -18.10 4.30
N GLU A 8 -1.25 -18.83 3.47
CA GLU A 8 -0.66 -18.27 2.25
C GLU A 8 -1.72 -17.81 1.24
N ASP A 9 -2.78 -18.59 1.05
CA ASP A 9 -3.89 -18.21 0.16
C ASP A 9 -4.63 -16.98 0.71
N ALA A 10 -4.93 -16.93 2.02
CA ALA A 10 -5.56 -15.77 2.66
C ALA A 10 -4.69 -14.51 2.57
N CYS A 11 -3.38 -14.61 2.85
CA CYS A 11 -2.44 -13.50 2.72
C CYS A 11 -2.39 -12.96 1.29
N ARG A 12 -2.38 -13.85 0.29
CA ARG A 12 -2.33 -13.47 -1.13
C ARG A 12 -3.60 -12.75 -1.56
N GLU A 13 -4.78 -13.23 -1.17
CA GLU A 13 -6.05 -12.57 -1.42
C GLU A 13 -6.16 -11.22 -0.72
N TYR A 14 -5.70 -11.14 0.54
CA TYR A 14 -5.67 -9.91 1.31
C TYR A 14 -4.77 -8.86 0.65
N GLN A 15 -3.56 -9.27 0.24
CA GLN A 15 -2.61 -8.40 -0.43
C GLN A 15 -3.15 -7.88 -1.77
N SER A 16 -3.76 -8.76 -2.59
CA SER A 16 -4.36 -8.35 -3.86
C SER A 16 -5.50 -7.34 -3.62
N SER A 17 -6.40 -7.63 -2.68
CA SER A 17 -7.51 -6.74 -2.34
C SER A 17 -7.04 -5.40 -1.77
N LEU A 18 -5.91 -5.40 -1.05
CA LEU A 18 -5.29 -4.21 -0.48
C LEU A 18 -4.54 -3.38 -1.53
N GLU A 19 -3.92 -4.01 -2.52
CA GLU A 19 -3.30 -3.30 -3.66
C GLU A 19 -4.35 -2.62 -4.55
N ASP A 20 -5.54 -3.20 -4.68
CA ASP A 20 -6.69 -2.58 -5.34
C ASP A 20 -7.30 -1.41 -4.54
N LEU A 21 -6.97 -1.27 -3.24
CA LEU A 21 -7.38 -0.16 -2.37
C LEU A 21 -6.64 1.16 -2.69
N THR A 22 -6.47 1.49 -3.97
CA THR A 22 -5.91 2.77 -4.43
C THR A 22 -6.94 3.89 -4.47
N PHE A 23 -8.23 3.54 -4.48
CA PHE A 23 -9.35 4.46 -4.35
C PHE A 23 -10.31 3.97 -3.27
N ASN A 24 -10.83 4.91 -2.46
CA ASN A 24 -11.78 4.64 -1.38
C ASN A 24 -13.02 3.94 -1.93
N SER A 25 -12.98 2.63 -1.88
CA SER A 25 -14.00 1.76 -2.43
C SER A 25 -14.57 0.98 -1.25
N LYS A 26 -15.75 1.43 -0.81
CA LYS A 26 -16.58 0.77 0.22
C LYS A 26 -16.62 -0.78 0.09
N PRO A 27 -16.75 -1.39 -1.11
CA PRO A 27 -16.71 -2.84 -1.23
C PRO A 27 -15.36 -3.47 -0.84
N HIS A 28 -14.23 -2.84 -1.16
CA HIS A 28 -12.91 -3.35 -0.78
C HIS A 28 -12.65 -3.19 0.73
N ILE A 29 -13.13 -2.10 1.35
CA ILE A 29 -13.07 -1.93 2.81
C ILE A 29 -13.88 -3.03 3.52
N ASN A 30 -15.10 -3.31 3.05
CA ASN A 30 -15.91 -4.39 3.60
C ASN A 30 -15.24 -5.76 3.40
N MET A 31 -14.67 -6.02 2.21
CA MET A 31 -13.99 -7.28 1.93
C MET A 31 -12.75 -7.49 2.80
N LEU A 32 -11.93 -6.46 3.00
CA LEU A 32 -10.78 -6.51 3.92
C LEU A 32 -11.23 -6.72 5.37
N THR A 33 -12.34 -6.11 5.78
CA THR A 33 -12.89 -6.28 7.13
C THR A 33 -13.37 -7.71 7.35
N ILE A 34 -14.12 -8.27 6.40
CA ILE A 34 -14.58 -9.67 6.44
C ILE A 34 -13.38 -10.63 6.47
N LEU A 35 -12.39 -10.42 5.58
CA LEU A 35 -11.20 -11.25 5.56
C LEU A 35 -10.41 -11.17 6.88
N ALA A 36 -10.36 -10.00 7.53
CA ALA A 36 -9.71 -9.85 8.83
C ALA A 36 -10.48 -10.52 9.97
N GLU A 37 -11.81 -10.50 9.92
CA GLU A 37 -12.69 -11.21 10.87
C GLU A 37 -12.61 -12.74 10.70
N GLU A 38 -12.55 -13.24 9.46
CA GLU A 38 -12.41 -14.67 9.18
C GLU A 38 -10.98 -15.19 9.45
N ASN A 39 -9.98 -14.32 9.34
CA ASN A 39 -8.56 -14.66 9.53
C ASN A 39 -7.94 -13.99 10.76
N ILE A 40 -8.68 -13.93 11.88
CA ILE A 40 -8.16 -13.42 13.17
C ILE A 40 -6.87 -14.16 13.61
N GLN A 41 -6.74 -15.42 13.21
CA GLN A 41 -5.58 -16.28 13.45
C GLN A 41 -4.29 -15.68 12.84
N PHE A 42 -4.44 -14.92 11.76
CA PHE A 42 -3.37 -14.35 10.95
C PHE A 42 -3.36 -12.81 11.00
N THR A 43 -4.02 -12.21 11.99
CA THR A 43 -4.08 -10.74 12.15
C THR A 43 -2.70 -10.10 12.13
N LYS A 44 -1.67 -10.76 12.69
CA LYS A 44 -0.30 -10.24 12.68
C LYS A 44 0.27 -10.09 11.27
N ASP A 45 0.01 -11.03 10.38
CA ASP A 45 0.47 -10.96 8.99
C ASP A 45 -0.31 -9.90 8.21
N ILE A 46 -1.62 -9.84 8.43
CA ILE A 46 -2.50 -8.82 7.82
C ILE A 46 -2.03 -7.40 8.18
N VAL A 47 -1.71 -7.15 9.46
CA VAL A 47 -1.18 -5.86 9.92
C VAL A 47 0.15 -5.54 9.24
N ALA A 48 1.06 -6.51 9.13
CA ALA A 48 2.34 -6.31 8.45
C ALA A 48 2.17 -5.95 6.96
N ILE A 49 1.20 -6.58 6.26
CA ILE A 49 0.89 -6.26 4.86
C ILE A 49 0.34 -4.83 4.73
N ILE A 50 -0.54 -4.41 5.64
CA ILE A 50 -1.08 -3.04 5.67
C ILE A 50 0.03 -2.02 5.91
N GLU A 51 0.90 -2.26 6.90
CA GLU A 51 2.04 -1.38 7.20
C GLU A 51 3.00 -1.28 6.01
N ALA A 52 3.31 -2.40 5.35
CA ALA A 52 4.14 -2.42 4.16
C ALA A 52 3.53 -1.64 2.99
N GLN A 53 2.21 -1.76 2.78
CA GLN A 53 1.49 -1.03 1.74
C GLN A 53 1.46 0.48 2.01
N ILE A 54 1.20 0.89 3.26
CA ILE A 54 1.27 2.29 3.68
C ILE A 54 2.69 2.83 3.45
N ALA A 55 3.72 2.09 3.88
CA ALA A 55 5.11 2.48 3.67
C ALA A 55 5.46 2.64 2.18
N LYS A 56 4.99 1.72 1.32
CA LYS A 56 5.17 1.78 -0.14
C LYS A 56 4.53 3.02 -0.75
N VAL A 57 3.31 3.37 -0.33
CA VAL A 57 2.62 4.59 -0.79
C VAL A 57 3.33 5.85 -0.27
N PHE A 58 3.77 5.85 0.98
CA PHE A 58 4.50 6.96 1.59
C PHE A 58 5.82 7.22 0.86
N MET A 59 6.60 6.17 0.59
CA MET A 59 7.83 6.26 -0.19
C MET A 59 7.58 6.79 -1.61
N LYS A 60 6.45 6.43 -2.23
CA LYS A 60 6.09 6.90 -3.57
C LYS A 60 5.76 8.40 -3.56
N ILE A 61 5.08 8.87 -2.51
CA ILE A 61 4.79 10.30 -2.28
C ILE A 61 6.07 11.08 -1.98
N ASP A 62 6.93 10.58 -1.09
CA ASP A 62 8.21 11.23 -0.77
C ASP A 62 9.13 11.33 -1.98
N LEU A 63 9.25 10.24 -2.76
CA LEU A 63 10.02 10.26 -4.00
C LEU A 63 9.41 11.22 -5.02
N PHE A 64 8.08 11.29 -5.11
CA PHE A 64 7.39 12.23 -6.00
C PHE A 64 7.65 13.68 -5.59
N LEU A 65 7.55 14.01 -4.29
CA LEU A 65 7.86 15.32 -3.74
C LEU A 65 9.34 15.69 -3.94
N PHE A 66 10.26 14.76 -3.69
CA PHE A 66 11.69 14.97 -3.94
C PHE A 66 11.98 15.24 -5.42
N ARG A 67 11.42 14.45 -6.33
CA ARG A 67 11.56 14.66 -7.78
C ARG A 67 10.86 15.92 -8.27
N PHE A 68 9.77 16.33 -7.63
CA PHE A 68 9.06 17.57 -7.91
C PHE A 68 9.92 18.77 -7.50
N SER A 69 10.42 18.79 -6.27
CA SER A 69 11.34 19.82 -5.75
C SER A 69 12.60 19.94 -6.60
N HIS A 70 13.24 18.82 -6.96
CA HIS A 70 14.42 18.84 -7.83
C HIS A 70 14.11 19.40 -9.24
N ARG A 71 12.97 19.01 -9.85
CA ARG A 71 12.56 19.53 -11.16
C ARG A 71 12.17 21.01 -11.11
N LEU A 72 11.54 21.47 -10.02
CA LEU A 72 11.20 22.88 -9.82
C LEU A 72 12.46 23.74 -9.64
N LEU A 73 13.41 23.30 -8.80
CA LEU A 73 14.71 23.95 -8.61
C LEU A 73 15.50 24.05 -9.92
N ALA A 74 15.55 22.97 -10.71
CA ALA A 74 16.20 22.98 -12.01
C ALA A 74 15.57 24.01 -12.97
N ARG A 75 14.23 24.16 -12.97
CA ARG A 75 13.53 25.15 -13.80
C ARG A 75 13.76 26.58 -13.31
N VAL A 76 13.64 26.85 -12.01
CA VAL A 76 13.86 28.19 -11.43
C VAL A 76 15.29 28.67 -11.67
N ARG A 77 16.28 27.79 -11.49
CA ARG A 77 17.69 28.12 -11.70
C ARG A 77 18.03 28.38 -13.17
N LEU A 78 17.30 27.76 -14.12
CA LEU A 78 17.47 28.01 -15.55
C LEU A 78 16.87 29.36 -16.00
N THR A 79 15.79 29.81 -15.35
CA THR A 79 15.11 31.08 -15.65
C THR A 79 15.91 32.29 -15.13
N LEU A 80 16.69 32.12 -14.07
CA LEU A 80 17.49 33.20 -13.45
C LEU A 80 18.84 33.47 -14.15
N VAL A 81 19.23 32.62 -15.10
CA VAL A 81 20.52 32.70 -15.83
C VAL A 81 20.30 33.03 -17.32
N LYS A 82 19.06 33.36 -17.72
CA LYS A 82 18.73 33.97 -19.02
C LYS A 82 18.43 35.45 -18.82
#